data_AF-A0A3Q7QPI2-F1
#
_entry.id   AF-A0A3Q7QPI2-F1
#
_cell.length_a   1.000
_cell.length_b   1.000
_cell.length_c   1.000
_cell.angle_alpha   90.00
_cell.angle_beta   90.00
_cell.angle_gamma   90.00
#
_symmetry.space_group_name_H-M   'P 1'
#
loop_
_entity.id
_entity.type
_entity.pdbx_description
1 polymer ?
#
loop_
_entity_poly.entity_id
_entity_poly.type
_entity_poly.pdbx_seq_one_letter_code
_entity_poly.pdbx_strand_id
1 'polypeptide(L)'
;MDRLGPRCPLPGCLRPSVLIGFLILTASFLSYPMFRTLSLRLHSAVTGSYVSGTYSIVFVNCPNEQIARDIARYFWNGEIEEATEILLLIKTKTSKVHVLSSYIRLVHPFEIPEVFSLPMDQGDVHYFKWLEEGMEED
;
A
#
# COMPACT_ATOMS: atom_id res chain seq x y z
N MET A 1 -16.60 65.60 37.96
CA MET A 1 -15.57 64.56 37.74
C MET A 1 -16.30 63.27 38.01
N ASP A 2 -16.61 62.44 37.02
CA ASP A 2 -15.63 61.57 36.36
C ASP A 2 -16.01 61.24 34.92
N ARG A 3 -15.03 61.31 34.01
CA ARG A 3 -15.16 60.88 32.62
C ARG A 3 -14.91 59.37 32.54
N LEU A 4 -15.91 58.60 32.11
CA LEU A 4 -15.74 57.20 31.71
C LEU A 4 -14.97 57.16 30.38
N GLY A 5 -13.66 56.88 30.45
CA GLY A 5 -12.82 56.62 29.28
C GLY A 5 -13.10 55.24 28.65
N PRO A 6 -12.74 55.03 27.37
CA PRO A 6 -13.00 53.79 26.66
C PRO A 6 -12.13 52.66 27.24
N ARG A 7 -12.75 51.50 27.51
CA ARG A 7 -12.05 50.30 27.97
C ARG A 7 -11.09 49.82 26.88
N CYS A 8 -9.79 49.80 27.18
CA CYS A 8 -8.79 49.14 26.34
C CYS A 8 -9.07 47.63 26.26
N PRO A 9 -8.87 46.95 25.12
CA PRO A 9 -8.93 45.50 25.06
C PRO A 9 -7.68 44.91 25.74
N LEU A 10 -7.91 43.94 26.63
CA LEU A 10 -6.84 43.20 27.32
C LEU A 10 -5.96 42.44 26.29
N PRO A 11 -4.62 42.54 26.37
CA PRO A 11 -3.72 41.84 25.47
C PRO A 11 -3.66 40.36 25.87
N GLY A 12 -4.02 39.45 24.95
CA GLY A 12 -3.73 38.02 25.08
C GLY A 12 -4.86 37.03 24.78
N CYS A 13 -6.10 37.47 24.55
CA CYS A 13 -7.19 36.54 24.23
C CYS A 13 -7.21 36.21 22.73
N LEU A 14 -6.74 35.02 22.35
CA LEU A 14 -6.81 34.53 20.97
C LEU A 14 -8.29 34.52 20.53
N ARG A 15 -8.62 35.21 19.44
CA ARG A 15 -10.01 35.31 18.95
C ARG A 15 -10.55 33.90 18.65
N PRO A 16 -11.78 33.57 19.05
CA PRO A 16 -12.37 32.24 18.79
C PRO A 16 -12.32 31.84 17.31
N SER A 17 -12.44 32.80 16.40
CA SER A 17 -12.32 32.60 14.96
C SER A 17 -10.95 32.09 14.51
N VAL A 18 -9.87 32.51 15.18
CA VAL A 18 -8.50 32.06 14.89
C VAL A 18 -8.32 30.61 15.38
N LEU A 19 -8.90 30.28 16.53
CA LEU A 19 -8.88 28.92 17.10
C LEU A 19 -9.66 27.92 16.22
N ILE A 20 -10.83 28.32 15.72
CA ILE A 20 -11.62 27.55 14.75
C ILE A 20 -10.83 27.38 13.45
N GLY A 21 -10.14 28.42 12.97
CA GLY A 21 -9.28 28.33 11.79
C GLY A 21 -8.18 27.29 11.92
N PHE A 22 -7.49 27.24 13.07
CA PHE A 22 -6.47 26.22 13.34
C PHE A 22 -7.05 24.80 13.41
N LEU A 23 -8.25 24.63 13.99
CA LEU A 23 -8.93 23.33 14.03
C LEU A 23 -9.34 22.83 12.63
N ILE A 24 -9.84 23.72 11.77
CA ILE A 24 -10.19 23.36 10.39
C ILE A 24 -8.93 23.01 9.58
N LEU A 25 -7.85 23.78 9.74
CA LEU A 25 -6.60 23.54 9.02
C LEU A 25 -5.98 22.18 9.42
N THR A 26 -5.96 21.89 10.73
CA THR A 26 -5.44 20.61 11.25
C THR A 26 -6.31 19.42 10.83
N ALA A 27 -7.64 19.54 10.89
CA ALA A 27 -8.54 18.50 10.42
C ALA A 27 -8.41 18.25 8.90
N SER A 28 -8.22 19.31 8.11
CA SER A 28 -7.99 19.22 6.67
C SER A 28 -6.68 18.50 6.37
N PHE A 29 -5.60 18.82 7.10
CA PHE A 29 -4.30 18.17 6.92
C PHE A 29 -4.35 16.67 7.26
N LEU A 30 -5.05 16.30 8.34
CA LEU A 30 -5.19 14.90 8.76
C LEU A 30 -6.07 14.07 7.82
N SER A 31 -7.12 14.67 7.25
CA SER A 31 -8.05 13.96 6.35
C SER A 31 -7.63 13.97 4.88
N TYR A 32 -6.77 14.92 4.47
CA TYR A 32 -6.23 15.00 3.12
C TYR A 32 -5.70 13.67 2.55
N PRO A 33 -4.86 12.87 3.26
CA PRO A 33 -4.36 11.60 2.72
C PRO A 33 -5.47 10.57 2.44
N MET A 34 -6.53 10.56 3.26
CA MET A 34 -7.70 9.69 3.04
C MET A 34 -8.49 10.12 1.80
N PHE A 35 -8.80 11.42 1.70
CA PHE A 35 -9.51 11.96 0.53
C PHE A 35 -8.70 11.82 -0.77
N ARG A 36 -7.37 11.98 -0.70
CA ARG A 36 -6.47 11.76 -1.84
C ARG A 36 -6.52 10.31 -2.32
N THR A 37 -6.42 9.35 -1.41
CA THR A 37 -6.49 7.92 -1.75
C THR A 37 -7.85 7.54 -2.33
N LEU A 38 -8.93 8.04 -1.71
CA LEU A 38 -10.30 7.79 -2.18
C LEU A 38 -10.53 8.37 -3.58
N SER A 39 -10.07 9.60 -3.84
CA SER A 39 -10.15 10.25 -5.15
C SER A 39 -9.41 9.45 -6.22
N LEU A 40 -8.19 8.96 -5.93
CA LEU A 40 -7.41 8.14 -6.86
C LEU A 40 -8.09 6.80 -7.17
N ARG A 41 -8.66 6.15 -6.14
CA ARG A 41 -9.43 4.90 -6.31
C ARG A 41 -10.68 5.12 -7.15
N LEU A 42 -11.40 6.22 -6.93
CA LEU A 42 -12.60 6.57 -7.70
C LEU A 42 -12.25 6.89 -9.17
N HIS A 43 -11.20 7.67 -9.39
CA HIS A 43 -10.72 7.98 -10.75
C HIS A 43 -10.31 6.71 -11.50
N SER A 44 -9.60 5.81 -10.83
CA SER A 44 -9.24 4.49 -11.37
C SER A 44 -10.47 3.65 -11.72
N ALA A 45 -11.47 3.59 -10.84
CA ALA A 45 -12.71 2.84 -11.10
C ALA A 45 -13.48 3.39 -12.33
N VAL A 46 -13.46 4.70 -12.56
CA VAL A 46 -14.16 5.34 -13.68
C VAL A 46 -13.38 5.21 -14.99
N THR A 47 -12.06 5.38 -14.95
CA THR A 47 -11.21 5.43 -16.17
C THR A 47 -10.58 4.10 -16.53
N GLY A 48 -10.68 3.10 -15.66
CA GLY A 48 -9.92 1.85 -15.75
C GLY A 48 -8.41 2.03 -15.54
N SER A 49 -7.95 3.24 -15.13
CA SER A 49 -6.52 3.51 -14.96
C SER A 49 -5.97 2.79 -13.72
N TYR A 50 -4.74 2.28 -13.80
CA TYR A 50 -4.07 1.65 -12.65
C TYR A 50 -3.74 2.65 -11.52
N VAL A 51 -3.78 2.18 -10.26
CA VAL A 51 -3.32 2.93 -9.09
C VAL A 51 -2.00 2.35 -8.59
N SER A 52 -0.94 3.16 -8.63
CA SER A 52 0.40 2.86 -8.09
C SER A 52 0.31 2.24 -6.67
N GLY A 53 1.10 1.20 -6.45
CA GLY A 53 1.20 0.47 -5.18
C GLY A 53 0.10 -0.57 -4.93
N THR A 54 -0.80 -0.82 -5.88
CA THR A 54 -1.85 -1.85 -5.72
C THR A 54 -1.27 -3.26 -5.82
N TYR A 55 -0.32 -3.45 -6.73
CA TYR A 55 0.45 -4.68 -6.86
C TYR A 55 1.86 -4.52 -6.32
N SER A 56 2.42 -5.62 -5.84
CA SER A 56 3.81 -5.71 -5.44
C SER A 56 4.48 -6.92 -6.08
N ILE A 57 5.75 -6.76 -6.41
CA ILE A 57 6.64 -7.84 -6.81
C ILE A 57 7.37 -8.32 -5.57
N VAL A 58 7.26 -9.61 -5.25
CA VAL A 58 7.95 -10.26 -4.14
C VAL A 58 9.10 -11.08 -4.71
N PHE A 59 10.27 -10.85 -4.15
CA PHE A 59 11.49 -11.60 -4.40
C PHE A 59 11.68 -12.60 -3.27
N VAL A 60 11.84 -13.87 -3.62
CA VAL A 60 12.09 -14.95 -2.65
C VAL A 60 13.30 -15.73 -3.11
N ASN A 61 14.35 -15.80 -2.29
CA ASN A 61 15.44 -16.74 -2.55
C ASN A 61 15.01 -18.14 -2.09
N CYS A 62 15.04 -19.14 -2.98
CA CYS A 62 14.70 -20.52 -2.68
C CYS A 62 15.91 -21.46 -2.84
N PRO A 63 16.19 -22.31 -1.84
CA PRO A 63 17.38 -23.15 -1.81
C PRO A 63 17.29 -24.39 -2.69
N ASN A 64 16.09 -24.74 -3.16
CA ASN A 64 15.91 -25.78 -4.18
C ASN A 64 14.64 -25.57 -5.00
N GLU A 65 14.60 -26.29 -6.11
CA GLU A 65 13.56 -26.19 -7.13
C GLU A 65 12.21 -26.76 -6.71
N GLN A 66 12.19 -27.81 -5.87
CA GLN A 66 10.94 -28.38 -5.38
C GLN A 66 10.14 -27.37 -4.55
N ILE A 67 10.81 -26.66 -3.64
CA ILE A 67 10.19 -25.64 -2.80
C ILE A 67 9.79 -24.42 -3.64
N ALA A 68 10.63 -24.03 -4.60
CA ALA A 68 10.28 -22.99 -5.56
C ALA A 68 9.02 -23.37 -6.35
N ARG A 69 8.91 -24.60 -6.84
CA ARG A 69 7.73 -25.11 -7.56
C ARG A 69 6.50 -25.19 -6.67
N ASP A 70 6.61 -25.59 -5.40
CA ASP A 70 5.46 -25.69 -4.49
C ASP A 70 4.92 -24.30 -4.10
N ILE A 71 5.81 -23.33 -3.86
CA ILE A 71 5.42 -21.92 -3.65
C ILE A 71 4.85 -21.34 -4.95
N ALA A 72 5.51 -21.58 -6.09
CA ALA A 72 5.04 -21.10 -7.40
C ALA A 72 3.67 -21.70 -7.73
N ARG A 73 3.43 -23.00 -7.57
CA ARG A 73 2.14 -23.66 -7.80
C ARG A 73 1.02 -23.10 -6.96
N TYR A 74 1.29 -22.75 -5.70
CA TYR A 74 0.28 -22.13 -4.84
C TYR A 74 -0.15 -20.75 -5.37
N PHE A 75 0.74 -20.00 -6.02
CA PHE A 75 0.49 -18.61 -6.44
C PHE A 75 0.44 -18.36 -7.95
N TRP A 76 0.81 -19.33 -8.80
CA TRP A 76 0.75 -19.28 -10.27
C TRP A 76 0.92 -20.63 -11.00
N ASN A 77 0.39 -20.66 -12.23
CA ASN A 77 0.29 -21.83 -13.11
C ASN A 77 1.65 -22.21 -13.73
N GLY A 78 2.43 -23.01 -13.00
CA GLY A 78 3.88 -23.09 -13.13
C GLY A 78 4.50 -23.93 -14.25
N GLU A 79 5.71 -23.51 -14.63
CA GLU A 79 6.83 -24.30 -15.14
C GLU A 79 8.16 -23.58 -14.79
N ILE A 80 9.14 -24.27 -14.20
CA ILE A 80 10.54 -23.80 -13.96
C ILE A 80 11.47 -25.04 -13.93
N GLU A 81 12.69 -24.94 -14.48
CA GLU A 81 13.73 -25.99 -14.57
C GLU A 81 15.15 -25.52 -14.12
N GLU A 82 15.84 -26.40 -13.35
CA GLU A 82 17.24 -26.55 -12.86
C GLU A 82 18.01 -25.45 -12.09
N ALA A 83 18.72 -25.90 -11.03
CA ALA A 83 19.07 -25.11 -9.83
C ALA A 83 20.56 -24.73 -9.66
N THR A 84 20.77 -23.42 -9.50
CA THR A 84 21.59 -22.76 -8.47
C THR A 84 20.64 -21.73 -7.85
N GLU A 85 20.50 -21.64 -6.52
CA GLU A 85 19.52 -20.80 -5.78
C GLU A 85 18.50 -20.02 -6.62
N ILE A 86 17.24 -20.45 -6.60
CA ILE A 86 16.23 -19.92 -7.51
C ILE A 86 15.60 -18.69 -6.87
N LEU A 87 15.77 -17.53 -7.53
CA LEU A 87 15.04 -16.31 -7.20
C LEU A 87 13.62 -16.40 -7.77
N LEU A 88 12.60 -16.49 -6.91
CA LEU A 88 11.21 -16.40 -7.36
C LEU A 88 10.76 -14.95 -7.45
N LEU A 89 10.02 -14.67 -8.52
CA LEU A 89 9.38 -13.38 -8.77
C LEU A 89 7.86 -13.51 -8.76
N ILE A 90 7.26 -13.36 -7.57
CA ILE A 90 5.83 -13.50 -7.35
C ILE A 90 5.18 -12.12 -7.43
N LYS A 91 4.19 -11.90 -8.30
CA LYS A 91 3.41 -10.65 -8.31
C LYS A 91 2.07 -10.93 -7.66
N THR A 92 1.74 -10.13 -6.65
CA THR A 92 0.54 -10.31 -5.84
C THR A 92 -0.01 -8.95 -5.43
N LYS A 93 -1.23 -8.93 -4.90
CA LYS A 93 -1.80 -7.72 -4.30
C LYS A 93 -0.97 -7.31 -3.09
N THR A 94 -0.68 -6.02 -2.96
CA THR A 94 0.08 -5.48 -1.81
C THR A 94 -0.57 -5.86 -0.47
N SER A 95 -1.89 -6.00 -0.42
CA SER A 95 -2.64 -6.48 0.76
C SER A 95 -2.36 -7.95 1.14
N LYS A 96 -1.96 -8.80 0.19
CA LYS A 96 -1.69 -10.24 0.41
C LYS A 96 -0.21 -10.53 0.70
N VAL A 97 0.68 -9.55 0.60
CA VAL A 97 2.13 -9.72 0.84
C VAL A 97 2.42 -10.30 2.22
N HIS A 98 1.73 -9.83 3.27
CA HIS A 98 1.94 -10.34 4.63
C HIS A 98 1.56 -11.82 4.76
N VAL A 99 0.46 -12.23 4.14
CA VAL A 99 -0.02 -13.63 4.15
C VAL A 99 0.96 -14.51 3.38
N LEU A 100 1.40 -14.07 2.19
CA LEU A 100 2.39 -14.74 1.37
C LEU A 100 3.72 -14.92 2.12
N SER A 101 4.24 -13.86 2.74
CA SER A 101 5.49 -13.91 3.51
C SER A 101 5.40 -14.90 4.69
N SER A 102 4.26 -14.92 5.37
CA SER A 102 4.00 -15.87 6.47
C SER A 102 3.98 -17.32 5.98
N TYR A 103 3.33 -17.57 4.83
CA TYR A 103 3.31 -18.90 4.21
C TYR A 103 4.71 -19.35 3.76
N ILE A 104 5.47 -18.47 3.10
CA ILE A 104 6.84 -18.77 2.68
C ILE A 104 7.66 -19.17 3.91
N ARG A 105 7.61 -18.39 4.99
CA ARG A 105 8.34 -18.71 6.22
C ARG A 105 7.95 -20.06 6.84
N LEU A 106 6.72 -20.52 6.64
CA LEU A 106 6.25 -21.82 7.12
C LEU A 106 6.84 -22.99 6.30
N VAL A 107 6.90 -22.84 4.98
CA VAL A 107 7.31 -23.93 4.05
C VAL A 107 8.78 -23.88 3.66
N HIS A 108 9.44 -22.75 3.87
CA HIS A 108 10.82 -22.54 3.50
C HIS A 108 11.77 -23.24 4.47
N PRO A 109 12.81 -23.94 3.98
CA PRO A 109 13.67 -24.77 4.83
C PRO A 109 14.67 -23.94 5.64
N PHE A 110 14.91 -22.68 5.26
CA PHE A 110 15.67 -21.74 6.09
C PHE A 110 14.77 -21.05 7.11
N GLU A 111 15.27 -20.93 8.33
CA GLU A 111 14.61 -20.23 9.44
C GLU A 111 14.32 -18.76 9.11
N ILE A 112 15.21 -18.13 8.34
CA ILE A 112 15.08 -16.75 7.87
C ILE A 112 15.20 -16.74 6.35
N PRO A 113 14.09 -16.90 5.60
CA PRO A 113 14.11 -16.75 4.15
C PRO A 113 14.33 -15.29 3.75
N GLU A 114 15.04 -15.06 2.65
CA GLU A 114 15.11 -13.74 2.03
C GLU A 114 13.79 -13.46 1.31
N VAL A 115 12.97 -12.58 1.88
CA VAL A 115 11.67 -12.17 1.31
C VAL A 115 11.51 -10.66 1.45
N PHE A 116 11.35 -9.98 0.32
CA PHE A 116 11.01 -8.56 0.29
C PHE A 116 10.07 -8.23 -0.88
N SER A 117 9.29 -7.16 -0.73
CA SER A 117 8.30 -6.73 -1.72
C SER A 117 8.59 -5.32 -2.22
N LEU A 118 8.46 -5.11 -3.53
CA LEU A 118 8.53 -3.79 -4.17
C LEU A 118 7.15 -3.41 -4.75
N PRO A 119 6.58 -2.24 -4.40
CA PRO A 119 5.32 -1.79 -4.98
C PRO A 119 5.49 -1.45 -6.46
N MET A 120 4.49 -1.77 -7.28
CA MET A 120 4.45 -1.42 -8.70
C MET A 120 3.82 -0.05 -8.90
N ASP A 121 4.57 0.91 -9.44
CA ASP A 121 4.10 2.28 -9.65
C ASP A 121 3.46 2.50 -11.02
N GLN A 122 4.00 1.88 -12.06
CA GLN A 122 3.54 2.02 -13.45
C GLN A 122 3.57 0.66 -14.14
N GLY A 123 2.74 0.50 -15.18
CA GLY A 123 2.66 -0.70 -15.98
C GLY A 123 1.50 -0.65 -16.96
N ASP A 124 1.40 -1.68 -17.77
CA ASP A 124 0.31 -1.82 -18.75
C ASP A 124 -1.03 -2.11 -18.04
N VAL A 125 -2.06 -1.33 -18.41
CA VAL A 125 -3.38 -1.42 -17.78
C VAL A 125 -4.06 -2.76 -18.07
N HIS A 126 -3.88 -3.31 -19.28
CA HIS A 126 -4.46 -4.61 -19.63
C HIS A 126 -3.78 -5.74 -18.87
N TYR A 127 -2.47 -5.64 -18.65
CA TYR A 127 -1.72 -6.58 -17.83
C TYR A 127 -2.17 -6.54 -16.37
N PHE A 128 -2.37 -5.35 -15.78
CA PHE A 128 -2.90 -5.26 -14.41
C PHE A 128 -4.32 -5.79 -14.30
N LYS A 129 -5.15 -5.61 -15.33
CA LYS A 129 -6.48 -6.21 -15.38
C LYS A 129 -6.43 -7.73 -15.43
N TRP A 130 -5.57 -8.28 -16.28
CA TRP A 130 -5.33 -9.72 -16.35
C TRP A 130 -4.81 -10.29 -15.02
N LEU A 131 -3.93 -9.57 -14.33
CA LEU A 131 -3.47 -9.93 -12.98
C LEU A 131 -4.62 -9.93 -11.96
N GLU A 132 -5.53 -8.96 -12.03
CA GLU A 132 -6.70 -8.88 -11.14
C GLU A 132 -7.62 -10.08 -11.36
N GLU A 133 -7.95 -10.40 -12.63
CA GLU A 133 -8.78 -11.53 -13.04
C GLU A 133 -8.18 -12.87 -12.58
N GLY A 134 -6.85 -13.03 -12.67
CA GLY A 134 -6.16 -14.22 -12.19
C GLY A 134 -6.04 -14.34 -10.67
N MET A 135 -6.47 -13.32 -9.90
CA MET A 135 -6.42 -13.27 -8.45
C MET A 135 -7.82 -13.18 -7.80
N GLU A 136 -8.88 -13.48 -8.56
CA GLU A 136 -10.23 -13.65 -8.04
C GLU A 136 -10.24 -14.77 -6.98
N GLU A 137 -10.94 -14.51 -5.87
CA GLU A 137 -11.07 -15.42 -4.73
C GLU A 137 -12.18 -16.41 -5.01
N ASP A 138 -11.87 -17.71 -5.01
CA ASP A 138 -12.84 -18.78 -4.70
C ASP A 138 -13.17 -18.79 -3.19
#